data_AF-A0AAN6T357-F1
#
_entry.id   AF-A0AAN6T357-F1
#
_cell.length_a   1.000
_cell.length_b   1.000
_cell.length_c   1.000
_cell.angle_alpha   90.00
_cell.angle_beta   90.00
_cell.angle_gamma   90.00
#
_symmetry.space_group_name_H-M   'P 1'
#
loop_
_entity.id
_entity.type
_entity.pdbx_description
1 polymer ?
#
loop_
_entity_poly.entity_id
_entity_poly.type
_entity_poly.pdbx_seq_one_letter_code
_entity_poly.pdbx_strand_id
1 'polypeptide(L)'
;MKSVGIAILASVLAPASAYLITGDTVNCRAGPGTNYAVKRTYSKGTDVTITCQTSGTSVQGHAIWDKTSHGCYVSDLYVETGSAGYVTGRCGTTTCVAPKSNQATVDLIAEFEGFEPNVYTDAAGYPTIGYGHLCNDATCSDVKYSIPLSQADGMRLLADDMARFERCITAMTHATLNLNQYGALVSWSFNMGCGAAETSTLIEWLNGGEDVNTVLAEELPRWVYAGGRVLQGLVRRRNAEIALAGAATDDGALPAC
;
A
#
# COMPACT_ATOMS: atom_id res chain seq x y z
N MET A 1 0.25 -41.45 -43.51
CA MET A 1 0.63 -41.56 -42.09
C MET A 1 1.44 -40.33 -41.71
N LYS A 2 0.87 -39.41 -40.93
CA LYS A 2 1.61 -38.33 -40.26
C LYS A 2 1.07 -38.27 -38.84
N SER A 3 1.82 -38.82 -37.89
CA SER A 3 1.51 -38.76 -36.47
C SER A 3 1.68 -37.33 -35.98
N VAL A 4 0.63 -36.77 -35.39
CA VAL A 4 0.70 -35.52 -34.62
C VAL A 4 1.06 -35.91 -33.20
N GLY A 5 2.27 -35.57 -32.76
CA GLY A 5 2.72 -35.74 -31.38
C GLY A 5 2.11 -34.66 -30.49
N ILE A 6 1.34 -35.06 -29.49
CA ILE A 6 0.85 -34.17 -28.44
C ILE A 6 2.02 -33.94 -27.47
N ALA A 7 2.56 -32.71 -27.44
CA ALA A 7 3.50 -32.29 -26.42
C ALA A 7 2.72 -31.94 -25.15
N ILE A 8 2.80 -32.79 -24.13
CA ILE A 8 2.30 -32.48 -22.78
C ILE A 8 3.35 -31.56 -22.14
N LEU A 9 3.03 -30.28 -22.01
CA LEU A 9 3.78 -29.35 -21.17
C LEU A 9 3.58 -29.76 -19.70
N ALA A 10 4.55 -30.48 -19.15
CA ALA A 10 4.66 -30.65 -17.71
C ALA A 10 5.08 -29.30 -17.11
N SER A 11 4.15 -28.65 -16.40
CA SER A 11 4.45 -27.47 -15.59
C SER A 11 5.37 -27.89 -14.44
N VAL A 12 6.65 -27.52 -14.52
CA VAL A 12 7.59 -27.66 -13.40
C VAL A 12 7.23 -26.56 -12.39
N LEU A 13 6.45 -26.89 -11.36
CA LEU A 13 6.31 -26.04 -10.19
C LEU A 13 7.70 -25.96 -9.53
N ALA A 14 8.27 -24.76 -9.46
CA ALA A 14 9.44 -24.51 -8.63
C ALA A 14 9.14 -25.01 -7.20
N PRO A 15 10.09 -25.65 -6.50
CA PRO A 15 9.84 -26.03 -5.12
C PRO A 15 9.57 -24.74 -4.33
N ALA A 16 8.40 -24.67 -3.69
CA ALA A 16 8.18 -23.68 -2.65
C ALA A 16 9.30 -23.88 -1.63
N SER A 17 10.05 -22.82 -1.32
CA SER A 17 11.18 -22.88 -0.40
C SER A 17 10.75 -23.63 0.87
N ALA A 18 11.34 -24.81 1.08
CA ALA A 18 11.11 -25.63 2.25
C ALA A 18 12.03 -25.14 3.36
N TYR A 19 11.48 -24.98 4.56
CA TYR A 19 12.18 -24.55 5.75
C TYR A 19 12.21 -25.68 6.78
N LEU A 20 13.32 -25.82 7.48
CA LEU A 20 13.54 -26.96 8.38
C LEU A 20 13.00 -26.68 9.79
N ILE A 21 12.31 -27.64 10.39
CA ILE A 21 11.93 -27.58 11.80
C ILE A 21 13.14 -27.90 12.69
N THR A 22 13.47 -26.99 13.60
CA THR A 22 14.67 -27.09 14.45
C THR A 22 14.41 -27.68 15.84
N GLY A 23 13.17 -27.57 16.34
CA GLY A 23 12.75 -28.12 17.64
C GLY A 23 12.37 -29.61 17.61
N ASP A 24 12.58 -30.31 18.73
CA ASP A 24 12.36 -31.77 18.84
C ASP A 24 10.90 -32.19 18.57
N THR A 25 9.94 -31.47 19.15
CA THR A 25 8.51 -31.61 18.85
C THR A 25 7.86 -30.24 18.87
N VAL A 26 7.38 -29.80 17.71
CA VAL A 26 6.86 -28.44 17.52
C VAL A 26 5.37 -28.50 17.23
N ASN A 27 4.59 -27.76 18.03
CA ASN A 27 3.15 -27.67 17.87
C ASN A 27 2.78 -26.72 16.74
N CYS A 28 2.05 -27.21 15.76
CA CYS A 28 1.39 -26.39 14.74
C CYS A 28 -0.05 -26.11 15.17
N ARG A 29 -0.37 -24.84 15.39
CA ARG A 29 -1.59 -24.40 16.07
C ARG A 29 -2.61 -23.78 15.12
N ALA A 30 -3.86 -23.69 15.56
CA ALA A 30 -4.95 -23.12 14.76
C ALA A 30 -4.79 -21.61 14.50
N GLY A 31 -4.00 -20.90 15.31
CA GLY A 31 -3.72 -19.48 15.17
C GLY A 31 -2.33 -19.12 15.72
N PRO A 32 -1.89 -17.86 15.54
CA PRO A 32 -0.54 -17.39 15.89
C PRO A 32 -0.42 -17.12 17.40
N GLY A 33 -0.48 -18.17 18.21
CA GLY A 33 -0.38 -18.04 19.66
C GLY A 33 -0.38 -19.38 20.38
N THR A 34 0.20 -19.42 21.57
CA THR A 34 0.31 -20.66 22.38
C THR A 34 -1.01 -21.12 22.98
N ASN A 35 -2.00 -20.23 23.05
CA ASN A 35 -3.35 -20.50 23.52
C ASN A 35 -4.25 -21.19 22.47
N TYR A 36 -3.86 -21.21 21.19
CA TYR A 36 -4.64 -21.86 20.15
C TYR A 36 -4.48 -23.39 20.19
N ALA A 37 -5.55 -24.09 19.81
CA ALA A 37 -5.57 -25.55 19.73
C ALA A 37 -4.46 -26.08 18.81
N VAL A 38 -3.81 -27.17 19.22
CA VAL A 38 -2.82 -27.87 18.40
C VAL A 38 -3.56 -28.64 17.31
N LYS A 39 -3.28 -28.32 16.05
CA LYS A 39 -3.83 -29.03 14.89
C LYS A 39 -2.97 -30.23 14.52
N ARG A 40 -1.66 -30.13 14.74
CA ARG A 40 -0.69 -31.22 14.52
C ARG A 40 0.65 -30.90 15.18
N THR A 41 1.56 -31.87 15.15
CA THR A 41 2.96 -31.68 15.53
C THR A 41 3.90 -31.91 14.34
N TYR A 42 5.09 -31.34 14.44
CA TYR A 42 6.24 -31.60 13.58
C TYR A 42 7.40 -32.13 14.42
N SER A 43 8.13 -33.10 13.88
CA SER A 43 9.39 -33.58 14.46
C SER A 43 10.55 -32.75 13.93
N LYS A 44 11.66 -32.69 14.68
CA LYS A 44 12.90 -32.07 14.21
C LYS A 44 13.33 -32.62 12.85
N GLY A 45 13.81 -31.74 11.98
CA GLY A 45 14.24 -32.08 10.63
C GLY A 45 13.09 -32.23 9.62
N THR A 46 11.83 -31.97 10.02
CA THR A 46 10.72 -31.94 9.07
C THR A 46 10.80 -30.68 8.22
N ASP A 47 10.68 -30.83 6.91
CA ASP A 47 10.52 -29.71 5.99
C ASP A 47 9.08 -29.17 6.03
N VAL A 48 8.95 -27.85 6.15
CA VAL A 48 7.68 -27.13 6.10
C VAL A 48 7.74 -26.01 5.07
N THR A 49 6.66 -25.84 4.32
CA THR A 49 6.49 -24.68 3.44
C THR A 49 5.74 -23.60 4.20
N ILE A 50 6.32 -22.40 4.28
CA ILE A 50 5.65 -21.22 4.86
C ILE A 50 4.82 -20.53 3.76
N THR A 51 3.52 -20.41 4.00
CA THR A 51 2.57 -19.73 3.09
C THR A 51 2.47 -18.24 3.35
N CYS A 52 2.57 -17.84 4.61
CA CYS A 52 2.58 -16.45 5.05
C CYS A 52 3.06 -16.38 6.51
N GLN A 53 3.34 -15.18 6.99
CA GLN A 53 3.76 -14.95 8.38
C GLN A 53 2.94 -13.87 9.08
N THR A 54 2.84 -13.91 10.40
CA THR A 54 2.11 -12.90 11.18
C THR A 54 2.74 -12.72 12.54
N SER A 55 2.41 -11.62 13.22
CA SER A 55 2.69 -11.50 14.65
C SER A 55 1.70 -12.32 15.48
N GLY A 56 2.12 -12.70 16.69
CA GLY A 56 1.34 -13.49 17.63
C GLY A 56 1.89 -13.46 19.04
N THR A 57 1.44 -14.39 19.90
CA THR A 57 1.98 -14.52 21.26
C THR A 57 3.49 -14.71 21.23
N SER A 58 4.23 -13.96 22.05
CA SER A 58 5.69 -14.08 22.12
C SER A 58 6.10 -15.42 22.74
N VAL A 59 6.97 -16.14 22.05
CA VAL A 59 7.60 -17.38 22.50
C VAL A 59 9.09 -17.10 22.66
N GLN A 60 9.58 -17.06 23.90
CA GLN A 60 10.99 -16.74 24.22
C GLN A 60 11.49 -15.44 23.58
N GLY A 61 10.63 -14.41 23.47
CA GLY A 61 10.99 -13.14 22.85
C GLY A 61 10.69 -13.05 21.35
N HIS A 62 10.33 -14.16 20.70
CA HIS A 62 9.97 -14.19 19.27
C HIS A 62 8.46 -14.08 19.10
N ALA A 63 7.99 -13.04 18.41
CA ALA A 63 6.57 -12.79 18.18
C ALA A 63 6.10 -13.19 16.76
N ILE A 64 6.99 -13.72 15.92
CA ILE A 64 6.65 -14.10 14.54
C ILE A 64 6.13 -15.54 14.52
N TRP A 65 5.07 -15.75 13.75
CA TRP A 65 4.41 -17.04 13.53
C TRP A 65 4.28 -17.33 12.05
N ASP A 66 4.69 -18.53 11.65
CA ASP A 66 4.69 -19.05 10.29
C ASP A 66 3.45 -19.89 10.04
N LYS A 67 2.63 -19.48 9.08
CA LYS A 67 1.54 -20.33 8.61
C LYS A 67 2.08 -21.32 7.59
N THR A 68 2.04 -22.60 7.93
CA THR A 68 2.52 -23.64 7.01
C THR A 68 1.47 -23.96 5.94
N SER A 69 1.89 -24.66 4.88
CA SER A 69 1.00 -25.22 3.85
C SER A 69 -0.08 -26.17 4.40
N HIS A 70 0.06 -26.63 5.65
CA HIS A 70 -0.95 -27.44 6.33
C HIS A 70 -2.03 -26.58 7.05
N GLY A 71 -2.03 -25.26 6.84
CA GLY A 71 -3.07 -24.37 7.36
C GLY A 71 -3.07 -24.27 8.89
N CYS A 72 -1.88 -24.26 9.49
CA CYS A 72 -1.64 -24.09 10.91
C CYS A 72 -0.36 -23.28 11.14
N TYR A 73 -0.18 -22.74 12.35
CA TYR A 73 0.86 -21.77 12.68
C TYR A 73 1.92 -22.37 13.59
N VAL A 74 3.19 -22.15 13.28
CA VAL A 74 4.34 -22.51 14.10
C VAL A 74 5.07 -21.23 14.50
N SER A 75 5.64 -21.18 15.71
CA SER A 75 6.50 -20.05 16.09
C SER A 75 7.77 -20.06 15.24
N ASP A 76 8.13 -18.92 14.66
CA ASP A 76 9.30 -18.74 13.78
C ASP A 76 10.62 -19.14 14.46
N LEU A 77 10.71 -18.98 15.79
CA LEU A 77 11.77 -19.55 16.63
C LEU A 77 12.15 -21.01 16.30
N TYR A 78 11.20 -21.85 15.87
CA TYR A 78 11.42 -23.26 15.62
C TYR A 78 11.55 -23.63 14.13
N VAL A 79 11.66 -22.63 13.26
CA VAL A 79 11.77 -22.79 11.81
C VAL A 79 13.07 -22.12 11.36
N GLU A 80 13.91 -22.83 10.61
CA GLU A 80 15.17 -22.29 10.11
C GLU A 80 14.91 -21.39 8.89
N THR A 81 14.40 -20.19 9.14
CA THR A 81 14.10 -19.18 8.11
C THR A 81 15.33 -18.35 7.70
N GLY A 82 16.38 -18.36 8.53
CA GLY A 82 17.62 -17.61 8.30
C GLY A 82 17.49 -16.10 8.51
N SER A 83 16.37 -15.63 9.08
CA SER A 83 16.07 -14.21 9.31
C SER A 83 15.50 -13.98 10.70
N ALA A 84 15.72 -12.80 11.28
CA ALA A 84 15.05 -12.34 12.49
C ALA A 84 13.72 -11.60 12.21
N GLY A 85 13.35 -11.48 10.92
CA GLY A 85 12.15 -10.81 10.44
C GLY A 85 11.40 -11.66 9.41
N TYR A 86 10.33 -11.09 8.85
CA TYR A 86 9.50 -11.78 7.86
C TYR A 86 10.30 -12.16 6.59
N VAL A 87 10.22 -13.42 6.20
CA VAL A 87 10.80 -14.01 4.98
C VAL A 87 9.78 -14.22 3.85
N THR A 88 8.48 -14.07 4.14
CA THR A 88 7.40 -14.15 3.15
C THR A 88 6.25 -13.19 3.48
N GLY A 89 5.24 -13.11 2.60
CA GLY A 89 4.07 -12.24 2.73
C GLY A 89 3.30 -12.45 4.04
N ARG A 90 2.56 -11.43 4.49
CA ARG A 90 1.86 -11.51 5.77
C ARG A 90 0.56 -12.32 5.69
N CYS A 91 0.20 -13.02 6.75
CA CYS A 91 -1.06 -13.75 6.80
C CYS A 91 -2.24 -12.79 6.91
N GLY A 92 -3.31 -13.09 6.19
CA GLY A 92 -4.49 -12.23 6.19
C GLY A 92 -4.35 -10.99 5.32
N THR A 93 -3.17 -10.75 4.70
CA THR A 93 -3.11 -9.84 3.56
C THR A 93 -3.63 -10.58 2.33
N THR A 94 -4.94 -10.62 2.17
CA THR A 94 -5.45 -10.27 0.83
C THR A 94 -4.76 -8.95 0.52
N THR A 95 -3.92 -8.87 -0.51
CA THR A 95 -3.42 -7.57 -0.94
C THR A 95 -4.66 -6.77 -1.31
N CYS A 96 -5.11 -5.91 -0.40
CA CYS A 96 -6.22 -5.02 -0.66
C CYS A 96 -5.77 -4.17 -1.83
N VAL A 97 -6.36 -4.41 -2.99
CA VAL A 97 -6.02 -3.66 -4.19
C VAL A 97 -6.58 -2.28 -3.93
N ALA A 98 -5.68 -1.33 -3.68
CA ALA A 98 -6.07 0.05 -3.47
C ALA A 98 -6.92 0.51 -4.67
N PRO A 99 -8.13 1.06 -4.43
CA PRO A 99 -8.94 1.61 -5.50
C PRO A 99 -8.14 2.66 -6.26
N LYS A 100 -8.28 2.64 -7.60
CA LYS A 100 -7.74 3.70 -8.43
C LYS A 100 -8.57 4.96 -8.29
N SER A 101 -7.91 6.08 -8.06
CA SER A 101 -8.53 7.40 -8.01
C SER A 101 -9.16 7.73 -9.37
N ASN A 102 -10.26 8.49 -9.36
CA ASN A 102 -10.91 8.92 -10.59
C ASN A 102 -10.19 10.08 -11.28
N GLN A 103 -10.64 10.41 -12.49
CA GLN A 103 -10.08 11.51 -13.27
C GLN A 103 -10.17 12.86 -12.53
N ALA A 104 -11.26 13.12 -11.81
CA ALA A 104 -11.41 14.35 -11.04
C ALA A 104 -10.32 14.52 -9.96
N THR A 105 -9.85 13.40 -9.38
CA THR A 105 -8.73 13.42 -8.43
C THR A 105 -7.41 13.74 -9.13
N VAL A 106 -7.16 13.14 -10.30
CA VAL A 106 -5.97 13.42 -11.11
C VAL A 106 -5.94 14.90 -11.53
N ASP A 107 -7.07 15.43 -11.98
CA ASP A 107 -7.22 16.83 -12.40
C ASP A 107 -6.98 17.78 -11.22
N LEU A 108 -7.52 17.46 -10.05
CA LEU A 108 -7.32 18.23 -8.82
C LEU A 108 -5.84 18.31 -8.46
N ILE A 109 -5.12 17.19 -8.45
CA ILE A 109 -3.68 17.19 -8.11
C ILE A 109 -2.89 17.94 -9.18
N ALA A 110 -3.17 17.69 -10.46
CA ALA A 110 -2.51 18.36 -11.57
C ALA A 110 -2.62 19.89 -11.51
N GLU A 111 -3.76 20.43 -11.06
CA GLU A 111 -3.97 21.87 -10.86
C GLU A 111 -2.97 22.48 -9.87
N PHE A 112 -2.59 21.73 -8.82
CA PHE A 112 -1.72 22.23 -7.75
C PHE A 112 -0.23 21.91 -7.94
N GLU A 113 0.13 20.87 -8.68
CA GLU A 113 1.54 20.49 -8.90
C GLU A 113 2.19 21.27 -10.06
N GLY A 114 1.41 21.70 -11.05
CA GLY A 114 1.92 22.39 -12.25
C GLY A 114 2.61 21.42 -13.24
N PHE A 115 2.56 21.74 -14.54
CA PHE A 115 3.07 20.87 -15.60
C PHE A 115 4.36 21.40 -16.22
N GLU A 116 5.42 20.60 -16.22
CA GLU A 116 6.65 20.85 -16.98
C GLU A 116 6.92 19.71 -17.98
N PRO A 117 6.88 19.96 -19.30
CA PRO A 117 7.06 18.92 -20.31
C PRO A 117 8.50 18.38 -20.43
N ASN A 118 9.51 19.09 -19.92
CA ASN A 118 10.92 18.69 -20.00
C ASN A 118 11.50 18.31 -18.63
N VAL A 119 12.62 17.58 -18.62
CA VAL A 119 13.34 17.35 -17.36
C VAL A 119 13.91 18.68 -16.86
N TYR A 120 13.63 19.04 -15.61
CA TYR A 120 14.16 20.21 -14.91
C TYR A 120 14.80 19.81 -13.58
N THR A 121 15.54 20.73 -12.96
CA THR A 121 16.08 20.53 -11.61
C THR A 121 15.17 21.22 -10.60
N ASP A 122 14.61 20.46 -9.66
CA ASP A 122 13.75 21.00 -8.61
C ASP A 122 14.51 21.85 -7.58
N ALA A 123 13.78 22.42 -6.61
CA ALA A 123 14.36 23.23 -5.54
C ALA A 123 15.28 22.43 -4.59
N ALA A 124 15.19 21.11 -4.58
CA ALA A 124 16.03 20.21 -3.80
C ALA A 124 17.24 19.68 -4.61
N GLY A 125 17.37 20.06 -5.88
CA GLY A 125 18.49 19.71 -6.75
C GLY A 125 18.31 18.39 -7.51
N TYR A 126 17.10 17.84 -7.57
CA TYR A 126 16.84 16.56 -8.22
C TYR A 126 16.21 16.71 -9.62
N PRO A 127 16.48 15.78 -10.56
CA PRO A 127 15.83 15.77 -11.87
C PRO A 127 14.34 15.42 -11.73
N THR A 128 13.48 16.24 -12.32
CA THR A 128 12.02 16.16 -12.19
C THR A 128 11.34 16.46 -13.52
N ILE A 129 10.16 15.89 -13.77
CA ILE A 129 9.38 16.12 -15.00
C ILE A 129 7.87 16.04 -14.72
N GLY A 130 7.05 16.58 -15.62
CA GLY A 130 5.59 16.44 -15.58
C GLY A 130 4.98 17.19 -14.41
N TYR A 131 4.17 16.48 -13.62
CA TYR A 131 3.55 17.01 -12.39
C TYR A 131 4.36 16.59 -11.15
N GLY A 132 5.64 16.93 -11.14
CA GLY A 132 6.53 16.67 -10.00
C GLY A 132 7.07 15.24 -9.89
N HIS A 133 7.12 14.48 -10.99
CA HIS A 133 7.69 13.13 -11.02
C HIS A 133 9.21 13.19 -10.82
N LEU A 134 9.71 12.55 -9.76
CA LEU A 134 11.13 12.47 -9.45
C LEU A 134 11.81 11.39 -10.29
N CYS A 135 12.65 11.81 -11.23
CA CYS A 135 13.36 10.91 -12.14
C CYS A 135 14.43 10.08 -11.42
N ASN A 136 14.64 8.84 -11.86
CA ASN A 136 15.72 8.00 -11.32
C ASN A 136 17.13 8.43 -11.77
N ASP A 137 17.21 9.17 -12.87
CA ASP A 137 18.45 9.73 -13.42
C ASP A 137 18.22 11.05 -14.18
N ALA A 138 19.32 11.68 -14.61
CA ALA A 138 19.28 12.98 -15.29
C ALA A 138 18.54 12.98 -16.65
N THR A 139 18.29 11.81 -17.25
CA THR A 139 17.53 11.65 -18.49
C THR A 139 16.10 11.19 -18.28
N CYS A 140 15.70 10.93 -17.03
CA CYS A 140 14.39 10.39 -16.68
C CYS A 140 14.06 9.08 -17.41
N SER A 141 15.02 8.14 -17.42
CA SER A 141 14.91 6.89 -18.19
C SER A 141 13.77 5.96 -17.72
N ASP A 142 13.24 6.21 -16.52
CA ASP A 142 12.09 5.52 -15.95
C ASP A 142 10.74 5.98 -16.50
N VAL A 143 10.69 7.15 -17.15
CA VAL A 143 9.49 7.63 -17.82
C VAL A 143 9.29 6.89 -19.14
N LYS A 144 8.21 6.11 -19.21
CA LYS A 144 7.84 5.30 -20.39
C LYS A 144 7.28 6.10 -21.58
N TYR A 145 7.17 7.42 -21.44
CA TYR A 145 6.57 8.32 -22.42
C TYR A 145 7.65 9.13 -23.14
N SER A 146 7.34 9.64 -24.33
CA SER A 146 8.26 10.50 -25.08
C SER A 146 8.47 11.83 -24.35
N ILE A 147 9.72 12.29 -24.34
CA ILE A 147 10.12 13.61 -23.83
C ILE A 147 10.39 14.52 -25.05
N PRO A 148 9.81 15.73 -25.13
CA PRO A 148 8.97 16.40 -24.11
C PRO A 148 7.61 15.71 -23.91
N LEU A 149 7.15 15.64 -22.66
CA LEU A 149 5.87 15.04 -22.31
C LEU A 149 4.71 15.82 -22.93
N SER A 150 3.71 15.10 -23.43
CA SER A 150 2.39 15.69 -23.65
C SER A 150 1.68 15.87 -22.30
N GLN A 151 0.76 16.83 -22.20
CA GLN A 151 -0.02 17.00 -20.97
C GLN A 151 -0.80 15.73 -20.61
N ALA A 152 -1.32 15.01 -21.61
CA ALA A 152 -2.03 13.75 -21.41
C ALA A 152 -1.11 12.65 -20.86
N ASP A 153 0.13 12.56 -21.34
CA ASP A 153 1.12 11.61 -20.80
C ASP A 153 1.60 12.02 -19.41
N GLY A 154 1.74 13.33 -19.15
CA GLY A 154 1.98 13.85 -17.81
C GLY A 154 0.89 13.45 -16.81
N MET A 155 -0.38 13.52 -17.21
CA MET A 155 -1.49 13.09 -16.35
C MET A 155 -1.50 11.57 -16.11
N ARG A 156 -1.10 10.78 -17.10
CA ARG A 156 -0.95 9.32 -16.91
C ARG A 156 0.21 8.99 -15.98
N LEU A 157 1.34 9.70 -16.10
CA LEU A 157 2.48 9.58 -15.20
C LEU A 157 2.08 9.96 -13.76
N LEU A 158 1.34 11.06 -13.59
CA LEU A 158 0.79 11.47 -12.31
C LEU A 158 -0.12 10.39 -11.68
N ALA A 159 -1.02 9.80 -12.48
CA ALA A 159 -1.89 8.72 -12.00
C ALA A 159 -1.12 7.45 -11.59
N ASP A 160 0.03 7.19 -12.20
CA ASP A 160 0.94 6.12 -11.77
C ASP A 160 1.63 6.48 -10.44
N ASP A 161 2.13 7.71 -10.28
CA ASP A 161 2.79 8.20 -9.06
C ASP A 161 1.83 8.23 -7.85
N MET A 162 0.54 8.48 -8.09
CA MET A 162 -0.51 8.43 -7.08
C MET A 162 -0.66 7.05 -6.42
N ALA A 163 -0.19 5.97 -7.05
CA ALA A 163 -0.35 4.60 -6.54
C ALA A 163 0.23 4.39 -5.14
N ARG A 164 1.28 5.13 -4.77
CA ARG A 164 1.83 5.09 -3.40
C ARG A 164 0.83 5.62 -2.38
N PHE A 165 0.16 6.73 -2.71
CA PHE A 165 -0.76 7.43 -1.83
C PHE A 165 -2.12 6.71 -1.74
N GLU A 166 -2.59 6.16 -2.86
CA GLU A 166 -3.74 5.25 -2.91
C GLU A 166 -3.56 4.07 -1.94
N ARG A 167 -2.39 3.41 -1.99
CA ARG A 167 -2.08 2.29 -1.08
C ARG A 167 -2.03 2.72 0.38
N CYS A 168 -1.45 3.87 0.70
CA CYS A 168 -1.34 4.28 2.09
C CYS A 168 -2.69 4.70 2.68
N ILE A 169 -3.51 5.47 1.93
CA ILE A 169 -4.86 5.83 2.36
C ILE A 169 -5.73 4.60 2.54
N THR A 170 -5.68 3.65 1.61
CA THR A 170 -6.40 2.37 1.71
C THR A 170 -5.97 1.58 2.97
N ALA A 171 -4.67 1.59 3.30
CA ALA A 171 -4.16 0.84 4.44
C ALA A 171 -4.50 1.46 5.80
N MET A 172 -4.63 2.79 5.89
CA MET A 172 -4.85 3.50 7.16
C MET A 172 -6.31 3.89 7.42
N THR A 173 -7.19 3.80 6.42
CA THR A 173 -8.58 4.28 6.52
C THR A 173 -9.57 3.12 6.53
N HIS A 174 -10.37 3.03 7.59
CA HIS A 174 -11.40 2.02 7.81
C HIS A 174 -12.83 2.56 7.60
N ALA A 175 -12.96 3.87 7.38
CA ALA A 175 -14.23 4.49 7.03
C ALA A 175 -14.76 3.98 5.67
N THR A 176 -16.08 3.99 5.50
CA THR A 176 -16.69 3.79 4.18
C THR A 176 -16.59 5.08 3.39
N LEU A 177 -15.90 5.06 2.25
CA LEU A 177 -15.65 6.23 1.42
C LEU A 177 -16.16 5.99 0.00
N ASN A 178 -16.77 7.02 -0.58
CA ASN A 178 -16.95 7.07 -2.03
C ASN A 178 -15.64 7.51 -2.74
N LEU A 179 -15.62 7.41 -4.06
CA LEU A 179 -14.41 7.64 -4.87
C LEU A 179 -13.91 9.09 -4.82
N ASN A 180 -14.80 10.06 -4.62
CA ASN A 180 -14.43 11.46 -4.49
C ASN A 180 -13.85 11.77 -3.10
N GLN A 181 -14.44 11.22 -2.04
CA GLN A 181 -13.91 11.34 -0.67
C GLN A 181 -12.54 10.68 -0.55
N TYR A 182 -12.38 9.49 -1.11
CA TYR A 182 -11.10 8.82 -1.23
C TYR A 182 -10.09 9.65 -2.04
N GLY A 183 -10.52 10.19 -3.18
CA GLY A 183 -9.71 11.08 -4.01
C GLY A 183 -9.19 12.32 -3.28
N ALA A 184 -10.04 12.95 -2.47
CA ALA A 184 -9.65 14.10 -1.64
C ALA A 184 -8.53 13.73 -0.64
N LEU A 185 -8.64 12.57 0.01
CA LEU A 185 -7.58 12.06 0.91
C LEU A 185 -6.30 11.68 0.17
N VAL A 186 -6.41 11.12 -1.03
CA VAL A 186 -5.24 10.82 -1.88
C VAL A 186 -4.54 12.13 -2.29
N SER A 187 -5.27 13.17 -2.71
CA SER A 187 -4.70 14.47 -3.04
C SER A 187 -4.03 15.15 -1.83
N TRP A 188 -4.68 15.07 -0.67
CA TRP A 188 -4.15 15.61 0.58
C TRP A 188 -2.86 14.88 1.01
N SER A 189 -2.84 13.55 0.96
CA SER A 189 -1.66 12.75 1.29
C SER A 189 -0.54 12.86 0.25
N PHE A 190 -0.85 13.11 -1.03
CA PHE A 190 0.14 13.47 -2.05
C PHE A 190 0.91 14.72 -1.65
N ASN A 191 0.21 15.72 -1.10
CA ASN A 191 0.81 16.97 -0.63
C ASN A 191 1.60 16.84 0.67
N MET A 192 1.03 16.15 1.66
CA MET A 192 1.55 16.13 3.04
C MET A 192 2.44 14.92 3.33
N GLY A 193 2.37 13.88 2.50
CA GLY A 193 3.03 12.59 2.70
C GLY A 193 2.23 11.62 3.59
N CYS A 194 2.38 10.32 3.32
CA CYS A 194 1.66 9.27 4.04
C CYS A 194 1.95 9.22 5.55
N GLY A 195 3.17 9.55 6.00
CA GLY A 195 3.51 9.50 7.42
C GLY A 195 2.80 10.57 8.26
N ALA A 196 2.61 11.76 7.68
CA ALA A 196 1.81 12.81 8.30
C ALA A 196 0.31 12.45 8.31
N ALA A 197 -0.17 11.82 7.23
CA ALA A 197 -1.56 11.36 7.15
C ALA A 197 -1.87 10.27 8.19
N GLU A 198 -1.01 9.26 8.32
CA GLU A 198 -1.21 8.10 9.21
C GLU A 198 -1.39 8.49 10.68
N THR A 199 -0.75 9.57 11.12
CA THR A 199 -0.78 10.04 12.51
C THR A 199 -1.73 11.21 12.75
N SER A 200 -2.56 11.55 11.75
CA SER A 200 -3.44 12.72 11.81
C SER A 200 -4.72 12.47 12.60
N THR A 201 -5.21 13.52 13.27
CA THR A 201 -6.56 13.55 13.87
C THR A 201 -7.65 13.34 12.82
N LEU A 202 -7.41 13.75 11.56
CA LEU A 202 -8.30 13.48 10.43
C LEU A 202 -8.56 11.98 10.25
N ILE A 203 -7.50 11.16 10.11
CA ILE A 203 -7.65 9.71 9.94
C ILE A 203 -8.21 9.06 11.22
N GLU A 204 -7.82 9.55 12.40
CA GLU A 204 -8.37 9.11 13.68
C GLU A 204 -9.90 9.26 13.72
N TRP A 205 -10.43 10.43 13.35
CA TRP A 205 -11.86 10.72 13.39
C TRP A 205 -12.64 9.93 12.32
N LEU A 206 -12.11 9.81 11.11
CA LEU A 206 -12.70 8.96 10.07
C LEU A 206 -12.83 7.50 10.56
N ASN A 207 -11.77 6.96 11.16
CA ASN A 207 -11.78 5.61 11.70
C ASN A 207 -12.63 5.45 12.97
N GLY A 208 -12.90 6.55 13.67
CA GLY A 208 -13.86 6.63 14.77
C GLY A 208 -15.32 6.54 14.32
N GLY A 209 -15.59 6.61 13.02
CA GLY A 209 -16.95 6.52 12.46
C GLY A 209 -17.69 7.85 12.41
N GLU A 210 -16.99 8.96 12.57
CA GLU A 210 -17.55 10.30 12.38
C GLU A 210 -17.96 10.53 10.91
N ASP A 211 -18.88 11.48 10.68
CA ASP A 211 -19.34 11.79 9.32
C ASP A 211 -18.18 12.28 8.43
N VAL A 212 -17.95 11.57 7.32
CA VAL A 212 -16.79 11.78 6.44
C VAL A 212 -16.69 13.23 5.95
N ASN A 213 -17.80 13.81 5.51
CA ASN A 213 -17.79 15.17 4.96
C ASN A 213 -17.55 16.22 6.05
N THR A 214 -18.09 16.00 7.25
CA THR A 214 -17.84 16.83 8.42
C THR A 214 -16.36 16.78 8.81
N VAL A 215 -15.78 15.59 8.95
CA VAL A 215 -14.35 15.41 9.28
C VAL A 215 -13.45 16.10 8.25
N LEU A 216 -13.71 15.89 6.95
CA LEU A 216 -12.93 16.54 5.89
C LEU A 216 -13.04 18.07 5.94
N ALA A 217 -14.24 18.61 6.19
CA ALA A 217 -14.47 20.05 6.27
C ALA A 217 -13.78 20.71 7.48
N GLU A 218 -13.67 20.00 8.61
CA GLU A 218 -13.07 20.54 9.83
C GLU A 218 -11.56 20.34 9.90
N GLU A 219 -11.05 19.19 9.43
CA GLU A 219 -9.65 18.83 9.63
C GLU A 219 -8.74 19.27 8.48
N LEU A 220 -9.18 19.24 7.21
CA LEU A 220 -8.35 19.69 6.09
C LEU A 220 -7.86 21.15 6.22
N PRO A 221 -8.65 22.13 6.69
CA PRO A 221 -8.20 23.52 6.87
C PRO A 221 -7.05 23.70 7.88
N ARG A 222 -6.74 22.68 8.69
CA ARG A 222 -5.61 22.70 9.64
C ARG A 222 -4.27 22.47 8.95
N TRP A 223 -4.29 21.90 7.74
CA TRP A 223 -3.12 21.52 6.95
C TRP A 223 -2.74 22.60 5.92
N VAL A 224 -2.62 23.85 6.39
CA VAL A 224 -2.37 25.04 5.56
C VAL A 224 -1.06 25.77 5.89
N TYR A 225 -0.23 25.19 6.76
CA TYR A 225 1.01 25.81 7.24
C TYR A 225 2.24 25.22 6.56
N ALA A 226 3.19 26.07 6.18
CA ALA A 226 4.56 25.69 5.86
C ALA A 226 5.53 26.74 6.40
N GLY A 227 6.66 26.31 6.99
CA GLY A 227 7.59 27.21 7.65
C GLY A 227 6.95 28.06 8.75
N GLY A 228 5.94 27.52 9.44
CA GLY A 228 5.19 28.21 10.51
C GLY A 228 4.23 29.30 10.03
N ARG A 229 3.97 29.43 8.72
CA ARG A 229 3.07 30.45 8.15
C ARG A 229 1.96 29.80 7.36
N VAL A 230 0.77 30.40 7.40
CA VAL A 230 -0.34 30.03 6.52
C VAL A 230 0.03 30.35 5.08
N LEU A 231 -0.06 29.36 4.21
CA LEU A 231 0.11 29.54 2.77
C LEU A 231 -1.25 29.56 2.07
N GLN A 232 -1.55 30.65 1.37
CA GLN A 232 -2.81 30.80 0.63
C GLN A 232 -2.99 29.73 -0.46
N GLY A 233 -1.90 29.22 -1.03
CA GLY A 233 -1.94 28.07 -1.95
C GLY A 233 -2.49 26.81 -1.29
N LEU A 234 -2.06 26.51 -0.06
CA LEU A 234 -2.56 25.37 0.70
C LEU A 234 -4.03 25.57 1.11
N VAL A 235 -4.42 26.79 1.52
CA VAL A 235 -5.84 27.10 1.80
C VAL A 235 -6.72 26.79 0.59
N ARG A 236 -6.32 27.22 -0.62
CA ARG A 236 -7.06 26.90 -1.85
C ARG A 236 -7.11 25.39 -2.12
N ARG A 237 -5.99 24.68 -1.92
CA ARG A 237 -5.93 23.22 -2.11
C ARG A 237 -6.87 22.48 -1.18
N ARG A 238 -6.86 22.80 0.12
CA ARG A 238 -7.76 22.17 1.10
C ARG A 238 -9.23 22.42 0.77
N ASN A 239 -9.58 23.64 0.34
CA ASN A 239 -10.95 23.95 -0.08
C ASN A 239 -11.37 23.15 -1.34
N ALA A 240 -10.45 22.96 -2.30
CA ALA A 240 -10.72 22.18 -3.51
C ALA A 240 -10.86 20.68 -3.21
N GLU A 241 -10.08 20.14 -2.27
CA GLU A 241 -10.24 18.76 -1.77
C GLU A 241 -11.59 18.55 -1.06
N ILE A 242 -12.02 19.50 -0.21
CA ILE A 242 -13.35 19.47 0.42
C ILE A 242 -14.45 19.53 -0.65
N ALA A 243 -14.30 20.40 -1.66
CA ALA A 243 -15.26 20.51 -2.75
C ALA A 243 -15.36 19.22 -3.57
N LEU A 244 -14.23 18.57 -3.87
CA LEU A 244 -14.22 17.25 -4.52
C LEU A 244 -15.01 16.24 -3.68
N ALA A 245 -14.69 16.12 -2.39
CA ALA A 245 -15.34 15.17 -1.48
C ALA A 245 -16.87 15.37 -1.36
N GLY A 246 -17.33 16.62 -1.42
CA GLY A 246 -18.75 16.96 -1.40
C GLY A 246 -19.49 16.75 -2.72
N ALA A 247 -18.79 16.51 -3.83
CA ALA A 247 -19.41 16.23 -5.12
C ALA A 247 -20.00 14.81 -5.14
N ALA A 248 -21.25 14.69 -5.61
CA ALA A 248 -21.95 13.42 -5.64
C ALA A 248 -21.27 12.40 -6.58
N THR A 249 -21.14 11.17 -6.11
CA THR A 249 -20.76 9.99 -6.89
C THR A 249 -21.33 8.74 -6.23
N ASP A 250 -21.76 7.77 -7.04
CA ASP A 250 -22.24 6.47 -6.58
C ASP A 250 -21.11 5.42 -6.51
N ASP A 251 -19.91 5.78 -6.96
CA ASP A 251 -18.75 4.89 -6.96
C ASP A 251 -18.16 4.77 -5.54
N GLY A 252 -18.22 3.58 -4.97
CA GLY A 252 -17.56 3.25 -3.70
C GLY A 252 -16.05 3.04 -3.88
N ALA A 253 -15.26 3.43 -2.88
CA ALA A 253 -13.82 3.20 -2.84
C ALA A 253 -13.42 2.31 -1.65
N LEU A 254 -13.81 2.69 -0.43
CA LEU A 254 -13.49 1.94 0.78
C LEU A 254 -14.76 1.43 1.48
N PRO A 255 -14.71 0.27 2.16
CA PRO A 255 -13.54 -0.61 2.35
C PRO A 255 -13.14 -1.37 1.07
N ALA A 256 -11.83 -1.48 0.79
CA ALA A 256 -11.28 -2.27 -0.32
C ALA A 256 -11.12 -3.76 0.04
N CYS A 257 -11.20 -4.04 1.34
CA CYS A 257 -11.19 -5.30 2.08
C CYS A 257 -11.53 -4.91 3.54
#